data_AF-A0A928ZLF5-F1
#
_entry.id   AF-A0A928ZLF5-F1
#
_cell.length_a   1.000
_cell.length_b   1.000
_cell.length_c   1.000
_cell.angle_alpha   90.00
_cell.angle_beta   90.00
_cell.angle_gamma   90.00
#
_symmetry.space_group_name_H-M   'P 1'
#
loop_
_entity.id
_entity.type
_entity.pdbx_description
1 polymer ?
#
loop_
_entity_poly.entity_id
_entity_poly.type
_entity_poly.pdbx_seq_one_letter_code
_entity_poly.pdbx_strand_id
1 'polypeptide(L)' 'MSSEENWYIVKQESQECKIVSEQELEASTASDSETASPTEVPSQWGPFETQEQAIAKRIGLIRAGKCQPAI' A
#
# COMPACT_ATOMS: atom_id res chain seq x y z
N MET A 1 -3.14 -11.77 23.23
CA MET A 1 -2.64 -11.91 21.86
C MET A 1 -3.28 -10.79 21.06
N SER A 2 -2.66 -9.61 21.09
CA SER A 2 -3.08 -8.49 20.26
C SER A 2 -2.22 -8.56 19.02
N SER A 3 -2.71 -9.22 17.98
CA SER A 3 -2.13 -9.05 16.66
C SER A 3 -2.38 -7.59 16.30
N GLU A 4 -1.35 -6.75 16.39
CA GLU A 4 -1.41 -5.40 15.85
C GLU A 4 -1.63 -5.56 14.35
N GLU A 5 -2.86 -5.33 13.88
CA GLU A 5 -3.22 -5.50 12.48
C GLU A 5 -2.58 -4.36 11.70
N ASN A 6 -1.38 -4.59 11.18
CA ASN A 6 -0.70 -3.63 10.32
C ASN A 6 -1.34 -3.64 8.94
N TRP A 7 -1.60 -2.44 8.43
CA TRP A 7 -2.15 -2.22 7.11
C TRP A 7 -1.12 -1.58 6.19
N TYR A 8 -1.15 -1.96 4.92
CA TYR A 8 -0.24 -1.46 3.90
C TYR A 8 -1.03 -1.04 2.67
N ILE A 9 -0.47 -0.11 1.91
CA ILE A 9 -0.96 0.29 0.60
C ILE A 9 0.08 -0.18 -0.41
N VAL A 10 -0.33 -0.98 -1.39
CA VAL A 10 0.54 -1.48 -2.45
C VAL A 10 0.03 -0.96 -3.78
N LYS A 11 0.90 -0.30 -4.54
CA LYS A 11 0.62 0.12 -5.91
C LYS A 11 0.73 -1.09 -6.83
N GLN A 12 -0.31 -1.33 -7.59
CA GLN A 12 -0.37 -2.37 -8.61
C GLN A 12 0.21 -1.85 -9.93
N GLU A 13 0.55 -2.77 -10.84
CA GLU A 13 0.95 -2.43 -12.21
C GLU A 13 -0.14 -1.64 -12.97
N SER A 14 -1.42 -1.84 -12.60
CA SER A 14 -2.56 -1.06 -13.11
C SER A 14 -2.57 0.41 -12.63
N GLN A 15 -1.56 0.84 -11.88
CA GLN A 15 -1.46 2.13 -11.17
C GLN A 15 -2.51 2.36 -10.08
N GLU A 16 -3.38 1.40 -9.82
CA GLU A 16 -4.28 1.41 -8.67
C GLU A 16 -3.50 1.07 -7.40
N CYS A 17 -3.99 1.57 -6.27
CA CYS A 17 -3.40 1.24 -4.97
C CYS A 17 -4.39 0.42 -4.16
N LYS A 18 -3.96 -0.76 -3.74
CA LYS A 18 -4.75 -1.69 -2.92
C LYS A 18 -4.33 -1.57 -1.46
N ILE A 19 -5.30 -1.62 -0.56
CA ILE A 19 -5.05 -1.70 0.89
C ILE A 19 -5.11 -3.17 1.26
N VAL A 20 -4.06 -3.66 1.91
CA VAL A 20 -3.91 -5.06 2.33
C VAL A 20 -3.46 -5.10 3.79
N SER A 21 -3.87 -6.14 4.53
CA SER A 21 -3.33 -6.40 5.86
C SER A 21 -1.95 -7.03 5.75
N GLU A 22 -1.18 -7.05 6.84
CA GLU A 22 0.12 -7.72 6.91
C GLU A 22 0.04 -9.18 6.47
N GLN A 23 -1.01 -9.90 6.87
CA GLN A 23 -1.23 -11.29 6.46
C GLN A 23 -1.46 -11.44 4.94
N GLU A 24 -2.23 -10.53 4.33
CA GLU A 24 -2.48 -10.53 2.89
C GLU A 24 -1.24 -10.07 2.10
N LEU A 25 -0.44 -9.16 2.69
CA LEU A 25 0.84 -8.72 2.14
C LEU A 25 1.82 -9.88 2.13
N GLU A 26 2.02 -10.60 3.25
CA GLU A 26 2.90 -11.77 3.31
C GLU A 26 2.49 -12.85 2.30
N ALA A 27 1.19 -13.09 2.15
CA ALA A 27 0.66 -14.00 1.14
C ALA A 27 0.91 -13.53 -0.32
N SER A 28 1.09 -12.22 -0.53
CA SER A 28 1.30 -11.60 -1.86
C SER A 28 2.77 -11.28 -2.17
N THR A 29 3.64 -11.19 -1.16
CA THR A 29 5.06 -10.80 -1.28
C THR A 29 5.99 -11.86 -1.89
N ALA A 30 5.45 -12.94 -2.44
CA ALA A 30 6.23 -13.88 -3.24
C ALA A 30 6.69 -13.30 -4.60
N SER A 31 6.40 -12.05 -4.96
CA SER A 31 6.77 -11.53 -6.29
C SER A 31 7.20 -10.08 -6.46
N ASP A 32 7.15 -9.15 -5.49
CA ASP A 32 7.63 -7.79 -5.79
C ASP A 32 8.15 -7.05 -4.55
N SER A 33 9.36 -7.44 -4.14
CA SER A 33 10.20 -6.65 -3.25
C SER A 33 11.24 -5.96 -4.12
N GLU A 34 10.84 -4.89 -4.83
CA GLU A 34 11.75 -4.10 -5.66
C GLU A 34 11.84 -2.67 -5.10
N THR A 35 12.89 -2.50 -4.29
CA THR A 35 13.94 -1.51 -4.57
C THR A 35 13.44 -0.08 -4.83
N ALA A 36 13.33 0.70 -3.75
CA ALA A 36 13.32 2.15 -3.83
C ALA A 36 14.69 2.67 -4.32
N SER A 37 14.88 2.72 -5.64
CA SER A 37 15.84 3.62 -6.26
C SER A 37 15.44 5.08 -5.94
N PRO A 38 16.38 6.00 -5.68
CA PRO A 38 16.09 7.31 -5.07
C PRO A 38 15.29 8.30 -5.93
N THR A 39 14.80 7.86 -7.10
CA THR A 39 14.03 8.68 -8.05
C THR A 39 12.64 8.12 -8.36
N GLU A 40 12.35 6.87 -7.98
CA GLU A 40 11.11 6.19 -8.37
C GLU A 40 10.15 6.06 -7.18
N VAL A 41 8.89 6.40 -7.42
CA VAL A 41 7.85 6.55 -6.40
C VAL A 41 7.71 5.25 -5.61
N PRO A 42 7.65 5.25 -4.26
CA PRO A 42 7.51 4.03 -3.49
C PRO A 42 6.28 3.24 -3.94
N SER A 43 6.47 1.97 -4.31
CA SER A 43 5.38 1.04 -4.69
C SER A 43 4.58 0.57 -3.48
N GLN A 44 5.04 0.85 -2.25
CA GLN A 44 4.39 0.46 -1.01
C GLN A 44 4.42 1.57 0.04
N TRP A 45 3.36 1.69 0.84
CA TRP A 45 3.27 2.61 1.98
C TRP A 45 2.69 1.91 3.22
N GLY A 46 3.22 2.22 4.40
CA GLY A 46 2.81 1.65 5.69
C GLY A 46 4.03 1.38 6.58
N PRO A 47 3.85 0.65 7.70
CA PRO A 47 2.58 0.13 8.21
C PRO A 47 1.66 1.24 8.74
N PHE A 48 0.35 1.00 8.69
CA PHE A 48 -0.68 1.80 9.36
C PHE A 48 -1.34 0.96 10.44
N GLU A 49 -1.63 1.58 11.58
CA GLU A 49 -2.20 0.90 12.75
C GLU A 49 -3.65 0.47 12.53
N THR A 50 -4.36 1.17 11.63
CA THR A 50 -5.75 0.86 11.29
C THR A 50 -5.99 0.97 9.79
N GLN A 51 -7.04 0.28 9.32
CA GLN A 51 -7.44 0.33 7.92
C GLN A 51 -7.84 1.76 7.51
N GLU A 52 -8.46 2.53 8.41
CA GLU A 52 -8.89 3.90 8.15
C GLU A 52 -7.70 4.84 7.90
N GLN A 53 -6.60 4.65 8.62
CA GLN A 53 -5.36 5.39 8.37
C GLN A 53 -4.82 5.09 6.96
N ALA A 54 -4.82 3.81 6.55
CA ALA A 54 -4.45 3.40 5.21
C ALA A 54 -5.39 3.98 4.13
N ILE A 55 -6.71 4.04 4.40
CA ILE A 55 -7.70 4.65 3.50
C ILE A 55 -7.42 6.15 3.33
N ALA A 56 -7.24 6.88 4.43
CA ALA A 56 -6.93 8.30 4.39
C ALA A 56 -5.66 8.58 3.58
N LYS A 57 -4.61 7.77 3.79
CA LYS A 57 -3.37 7.89 3.03
C LYS A 57 -3.56 7.55 1.55
N ARG A 58 -4.30 6.48 1.21
CA ARG A 58 -4.64 6.12 -0.18
C ARG A 58 -5.33 7.27 -0.91
N ILE A 59 -6.31 7.92 -0.27
CA ILE A 59 -6.99 9.09 -0.85
C ILE A 59 -5.99 10.22 -1.10
N GLY A 60 -5.07 10.47 -0.16
CA GLY A 60 -3.99 11.44 -0.34
C GLY A 60 -3.08 11.11 -1.53
N LEU A 61 -2.75 9.82 -1.73
CA LEU A 61 -1.97 9.35 -2.87
C LEU A 61 -2.73 9.53 -4.19
N ILE A 62 -4.04 9.31 -4.22
CA ILE A 62 -4.89 9.57 -5.39
C ILE A 62 -4.88 11.05 -5.73
N ARG A 63 -5.10 11.94 -4.75
CA ARG A 63 -5.06 13.40 -4.95
C ARG A 63 -3.69 13.90 -5.41
N ALA A 64 -2.62 13.21 -5.03
CA ALA A 64 -1.25 13.51 -5.47
C ALA A 64 -0.89 12.88 -6.82
N GLY A 65 -1.81 12.18 -7.49
CA GLY A 65 -1.56 11.50 -8.77
C GLY A 65 -0.66 10.26 -8.68
N LYS A 66 -0.42 9.73 -7.48
CA LYS A 66 0.43 8.54 -7.25
C LYS A 66 -0.32 7.23 -7.45
N CYS A 67 -1.64 7.26 -7.23
CA CYS A 67 -2.56 6.14 -7.35
C CYS A 67 -3.77 6.54 -8.20
N GLN A 68 -4.31 5.59 -8.96
CA GLN A 68 -5.59 5.78 -9.64
C GLN A 68 -6.76 5.34 -8.74
N PRO A 69 -7.92 6.00 -8.82
CA PRO A 69 -9.16 5.50 -8.22
C PRO A 69 -9.61 4.24 -8.95
N ALA A 70 -10.14 3.26 -8.23
CA ALA A 70 -10.82 2.13 -8.85
C ALA A 70 -12.11 2.64 -9.52
N ILE A 71 -12.36 2.23 -10.76
CA ILE A 71 -13.56 2.57 -11.54
C ILE A 71 -14.71 1.65 -11.13
#